data_AF-A0AAV4BJX3-F1
#
_entry.id   AF-A0AAV4BJX3-F1
#
_cell.length_a   1.000
_cell.length_b   1.000
_cell.length_c   1.000
_cell.angle_alpha   90.00
_cell.angle_beta   90.00
_cell.angle_gamma   90.00
#
_symmetry.space_group_name_H-M   'P 1'
#
loop_
_entity.id
_entity.type
_entity.pdbx_description
1 polymer ?
#
loop_
_entity_poly.entity_id
_entity_poly.type
_entity_poly.pdbx_seq_one_letter_code
_entity_poly.pdbx_strand_id
1 'polypeptide(L)'
;MRGSCKLLDSSSFRIHVGIQGNENVDKLAKAALNRASYSGKLICWSDLKPKINTYINSVWQKNWDAEGANKLHEVLPNLGEDLHRRGDGAGRKRETAMCRLQVDHTWLTQSYFFKNEEQPFCYACDSLYTVRRIFN
;
A
#
# COMPACT_ATOMS: atom_id res chain seq x y z
N MET A 1 -17.33 21.93 -9.17
CA MET A 1 -16.76 23.13 -8.51
C MET A 1 -15.47 23.49 -9.23
N ARG A 2 -15.50 24.52 -10.07
CA ARG A 2 -14.34 24.99 -10.84
C ARG A 2 -13.55 25.94 -9.93
N GLY A 3 -12.34 25.57 -9.55
CA GLY A 3 -11.41 26.44 -8.85
C GLY A 3 -10.79 27.42 -9.84
N SER A 4 -11.17 28.68 -9.74
CA SER A 4 -10.61 29.80 -10.50
C SER A 4 -9.38 30.38 -9.78
N CYS A 5 -8.54 31.07 -10.56
CA CYS A 5 -7.58 32.12 -10.17
C CYS A 5 -6.22 31.64 -9.61
N LYS A 6 -5.04 32.08 -10.10
CA LYS A 6 -4.70 33.27 -10.90
C LYS A 6 -3.61 32.93 -11.92
N LEU A 7 -3.84 33.26 -13.19
CA LEU A 7 -2.76 33.42 -14.15
C LEU A 7 -1.97 34.64 -13.70
N LEU A 8 -0.69 34.45 -13.38
CA LEU A 8 0.26 35.56 -13.28
C LEU A 8 0.19 36.31 -14.61
N ASP A 9 -0.02 37.63 -14.53
CA ASP A 9 -0.02 38.54 -15.67
C ASP A 9 1.32 38.41 -16.38
N SER A 10 1.37 37.51 -17.37
CA SER A 10 2.45 37.44 -18.33
C SER A 10 2.23 38.58 -19.30
N SER A 11 2.58 39.79 -18.87
CA SER A 11 2.61 40.97 -19.72
C SER A 11 3.54 40.68 -20.90
N SER A 12 2.96 40.30 -22.03
CA SER A 12 3.68 39.93 -23.24
C SER A 12 4.21 41.22 -23.89
N PHE A 13 5.38 41.69 -23.46
CA PHE A 13 6.02 42.85 -24.06
C PHE A 13 6.61 42.44 -25.41
N ARG A 14 5.90 42.77 -26.50
CA ARG A 14 6.36 42.44 -27.84
C ARG A 14 7.31 43.52 -28.40
N ILE A 15 8.54 43.05 -28.64
CA ILE A 15 9.43 43.33 -29.78
C ILE A 15 10.13 44.70 -29.81
N HIS A 16 11.32 44.74 -29.21
CA HIS A 16 12.39 45.64 -29.68
C HIS A 16 13.64 44.78 -29.91
N VAL A 17 14.03 44.59 -31.18
CA VAL A 17 15.35 44.06 -31.54
C VAL A 17 16.40 45.08 -31.07
N GLY A 18 17.48 44.64 -30.43
CA GLY A 18 18.53 45.52 -29.90
C GLY A 18 18.54 45.70 -28.37
N ILE A 19 17.60 45.11 -27.63
CA ILE A 19 17.69 45.07 -26.15
C ILE A 19 18.63 43.94 -25.74
N GLN A 20 19.83 44.31 -25.28
CA GLN A 20 20.89 43.39 -24.89
C GLN A 20 20.41 42.28 -23.93
N GLY A 21 19.52 42.60 -22.98
CA GLY A 21 18.97 41.63 -22.04
C GLY A 21 18.13 40.54 -22.72
N ASN A 22 17.29 40.92 -23.69
CA ASN A 22 16.41 39.98 -24.39
C ASN A 22 17.20 39.10 -25.36
N GLU A 23 18.21 39.68 -26.02
CA GLU A 23 19.13 38.94 -26.89
C GLU A 23 20.00 37.95 -26.10
N ASN A 24 20.43 38.31 -24.90
CA ASN A 24 21.18 37.40 -24.04
C ASN A 24 20.31 36.23 -23.59
N VAL A 25 19.04 36.48 -23.22
CA VAL A 25 18.08 35.43 -22.88
C VAL A 25 17.82 34.50 -24.06
N ASP A 26 17.62 35.05 -25.26
CA ASP A 26 17.41 34.26 -26.48
C ASP A 26 18.65 33.44 -26.88
N LYS A 27 19.85 34.01 -26.74
CA LYS A 27 21.13 33.29 -26.94
C LYS A 27 21.28 32.13 -25.95
N LEU A 28 20.95 32.35 -24.67
CA LEU A 28 21.01 31.31 -23.64
C LEU A 28 19.96 30.20 -23.89
N ALA A 29 18.75 30.58 -24.30
CA ALA A 29 17.70 29.62 -24.65
C ALA A 29 18.11 28.75 -25.86
N LYS A 30 18.66 29.37 -26.91
CA LYS A 30 19.20 28.65 -28.08
C LYS A 30 20.40 27.76 -27.72
N ALA A 31 21.28 28.23 -26.83
CA ALA A 31 22.39 27.42 -26.33
C ALA A 31 21.90 26.22 -25.51
N ALA A 32 20.84 26.37 -24.71
CA ALA A 32 20.23 25.27 -23.95
C ALA A 32 19.57 24.23 -24.87
N LEU A 33 18.96 24.67 -25.97
CA LEU A 33 18.35 23.80 -26.99
C LEU A 33 19.41 23.00 -27.75
N ASN A 34 20.57 23.61 -28.01
CA ASN A 34 21.71 22.97 -28.67
C ASN A 34 22.60 22.14 -27.73
N ARG A 35 22.42 22.28 -26.41
CA ARG A 35 23.08 21.42 -25.43
C ARG A 35 22.40 20.07 -25.49
N ALA A 36 22.98 19.19 -26.31
CA ALA A 36 22.64 17.78 -26.54
C ALA A 36 21.56 17.29 -25.59
N SER A 37 20.34 17.07 -26.13
CA SER A 37 19.22 16.41 -25.48
C SER A 37 19.74 15.45 -24.43
N TYR A 38 19.36 15.67 -23.18
CA TYR A 38 19.70 14.81 -22.06
C TYR A 38 19.41 13.36 -22.47
N SER A 39 20.44 12.66 -22.95
CA SER A 39 20.40 11.23 -23.27
C SER A 39 20.56 10.47 -21.96
N GLY A 40 19.90 10.94 -20.91
CA GLY A 40 19.57 10.09 -19.79
C GLY A 40 18.53 9.16 -20.33
N LYS A 41 18.93 7.91 -20.60
CA LYS A 41 18.04 6.76 -20.75
C LYS A 41 16.78 7.04 -19.92
N LEU A 42 15.68 7.37 -20.58
CA LEU A 42 14.41 7.56 -19.90
C LEU A 42 14.07 6.20 -19.34
N ILE A 43 14.35 5.97 -18.05
CA ILE A 43 13.98 4.74 -17.38
C ILE A 43 12.46 4.67 -17.51
N CYS A 44 11.97 3.68 -18.25
CA CYS A 44 10.55 3.56 -18.45
C CYS A 44 9.91 3.35 -17.08
N TRP A 45 8.81 4.05 -16.83
CA TRP A 45 8.05 3.89 -15.59
C TRP A 45 7.69 2.42 -15.31
N SER A 46 7.50 1.62 -16.36
CA SER A 46 7.28 0.17 -16.28
C SER A 46 8.39 -0.56 -15.52
N ASP A 47 9.64 -0.12 -15.66
CA ASP A 47 10.82 -0.80 -15.14
C ASP A 47 11.05 -0.45 -13.65
N LEU A 48 10.58 0.74 -13.23
CA LEU A 48 10.62 1.20 -11.85
C LEU A 48 9.48 0.63 -11.01
N LYS A 49 8.30 0.44 -11.61
CA LYS A 49 7.10 -0.07 -10.92
C LYS A 49 7.33 -1.34 -10.09
N PRO A 50 7.96 -2.42 -10.61
CA PRO A 50 8.18 -3.63 -9.81
C PRO A 50 9.15 -3.39 -8.65
N LYS A 51 10.16 -2.54 -8.82
CA LYS A 51 11.12 -2.18 -7.75
C LYS A 51 10.46 -1.37 -6.64
N ILE A 52 9.58 -0.44 -7.01
CA ILE A 52 8.82 0.35 -6.04
C ILE A 52 7.85 -0.54 -5.27
N ASN A 53 7.12 -1.42 -5.96
CA ASN A 53 6.18 -2.33 -5.32
C ASN A 53 6.89 -3.32 -4.36
N THR A 54 8.04 -3.86 -4.77
CA THR A 54 8.83 -4.75 -3.89
C THR A 54 9.34 -4.01 -2.66
N TYR A 55 9.78 -2.75 -2.80
CA TYR A 55 10.15 -1.92 -1.66
C TYR A 55 8.96 -1.68 -0.71
N ILE A 56 7.81 -1.25 -1.24
CA ILE A 56 6.60 -1.01 -0.43
C ILE A 56 6.19 -2.28 0.31
N ASN A 57 6.13 -3.42 -0.39
CA ASN A 57 5.77 -4.70 0.21
C ASN A 57 6.76 -5.10 1.32
N SER A 58 8.06 -4.82 1.15
CA SER A 58 9.06 -5.10 2.18
C SER A 58 8.87 -4.24 3.43
N VAL A 59 8.47 -2.97 3.28
CA VAL A 59 8.17 -2.08 4.40
C VAL A 59 6.91 -2.56 5.13
N TRP A 60 5.88 -2.95 4.37
CA TRP A 60 4.65 -3.49 4.94
C TRP A 60 4.89 -4.79 5.69
N GLN A 61 5.69 -5.70 5.12
CA GLN A 61 6.06 -6.94 5.79
C GLN A 61 6.82 -6.68 7.09
N LYS A 62 7.78 -5.75 7.09
CA LYS A 62 8.50 -5.37 8.33
C LYS A 62 7.57 -4.82 9.41
N ASN A 63 6.62 -3.97 9.03
CA ASN A 63 5.64 -3.44 9.97
C ASN A 63 4.71 -4.54 10.48
N TRP A 64 4.35 -5.48 9.61
CA TRP A 64 3.53 -6.63 9.97
C TRP A 64 4.22 -7.56 10.96
N ASP A 65 5.50 -7.84 10.74
CA ASP A 65 6.31 -8.68 11.63
C ASP A 65 6.60 -8.00 12.98
N ALA A 66 6.53 -6.67 13.04
CA ALA A 66 6.63 -5.93 14.30
C ALA A 66 5.37 -6.09 15.18
N GLU A 67 4.21 -6.37 14.59
CA GLU A 67 2.93 -6.56 15.28
C GLU A 67 2.77 -8.03 15.75
N GLY A 68 3.73 -8.52 16.54
CA GLY A 68 3.86 -9.94 16.89
C GLY A 68 2.79 -10.52 17.83
N ALA A 69 1.93 -9.69 18.42
CA ALA A 69 0.83 -10.13 19.30
C ALA A 69 -0.51 -10.30 18.56
N ASN A 70 -0.50 -10.31 17.22
CA ASN A 70 -1.71 -10.38 16.42
C ASN A 70 -2.03 -11.81 15.98
N LYS A 71 -3.22 -12.32 16.35
CA LYS A 71 -3.75 -13.61 15.88
C LYS A 71 -3.76 -13.72 14.34
N LEU A 72 -3.88 -12.59 13.65
CA LEU A 72 -3.84 -12.54 12.19
C LEU A 72 -2.43 -12.86 11.63
N HIS A 73 -1.36 -12.53 12.36
CA HIS A 73 0.02 -12.83 11.94
C HIS A 73 0.27 -14.34 11.97
N GLU A 74 -0.26 -15.05 12.96
CA GLU A 74 -0.20 -16.51 13.03
C GLU A 74 -0.85 -17.20 11.81
N VAL A 75 -1.94 -16.61 11.30
CA VAL A 75 -2.67 -17.13 10.14
C VAL A 75 -1.99 -16.73 8.83
N LEU A 76 -1.53 -15.49 8.72
CA LEU A 76 -0.95 -14.90 7.51
C LEU A 76 0.38 -14.22 7.84
N PRO A 77 1.48 -14.98 7.98
CA PRO A 77 2.77 -14.40 8.32
C PRO A 77 3.35 -13.59 7.16
N ASN A 78 3.10 -14.02 5.91
CA ASN A 78 3.62 -13.35 4.72
C ASN A 78 2.50 -12.61 3.97
N LEU A 79 2.57 -11.28 3.93
CA LEU A 79 1.59 -10.45 3.19
C LEU A 79 1.72 -10.58 1.66
N GLY A 80 2.88 -11.03 1.18
CA GLY A 80 3.13 -11.28 -0.24
C GLY A 80 2.53 -12.60 -0.76
N GLU A 81 2.05 -13.47 0.13
CA GLU A 81 1.32 -14.67 -0.30
C GLU A 81 -0.03 -14.27 -0.88
N ASP A 82 -0.35 -14.82 -2.05
CA ASP A 82 -1.58 -14.53 -2.75
C ASP A 82 -2.79 -15.04 -1.95
N LEU A 83 -3.45 -14.13 -1.24
CA LEU A 83 -4.66 -14.41 -0.46
C LEU A 83 -5.76 -15.05 -1.31
N HIS A 84 -5.79 -14.77 -2.62
CA HIS A 84 -6.72 -15.44 -3.54
C HIS A 84 -6.45 -16.93 -3.69
N ARG A 85 -5.20 -17.39 -3.50
CA ARG A 85 -4.85 -18.81 -3.57
C ARG A 85 -5.25 -19.59 -2.32
N ARG A 86 -5.60 -18.90 -1.23
CA ARG A 86 -6.22 -19.54 -0.04
C ARG A 86 -7.70 -19.84 -0.24
N GLY A 87 -8.34 -19.18 -1.21
CA GLY A 87 -9.68 -19.55 -1.66
C GLY A 87 -9.59 -20.87 -2.43
N ASP A 88 -10.27 -21.89 -1.94
CA ASP A 88 -10.43 -23.19 -2.60
C ASP A 88 -11.36 -23.13 -3.83
N GLY A 89 -11.62 -21.93 -4.35
CA GLY A 89 -12.63 -21.66 -5.36
C GLY A 89 -14.07 -21.90 -4.89
N ALA A 90 -14.30 -22.24 -3.62
CA ALA A 90 -15.60 -22.64 -3.12
C ALA A 90 -16.49 -21.45 -2.73
N GLY A 91 -16.46 -20.37 -3.51
CA GLY A 91 -17.36 -19.22 -3.36
C GLY A 91 -17.18 -18.42 -2.06
N ARG A 92 -17.64 -17.17 -2.10
CA ARG A 92 -17.45 -16.17 -1.03
C ARG A 92 -17.91 -16.65 0.37
N LYS A 93 -18.96 -17.46 0.45
CA LYS A 93 -19.51 -17.93 1.74
C LYS A 93 -18.53 -18.83 2.48
N ARG A 94 -17.90 -19.78 1.78
CA ARG A 94 -16.97 -20.74 2.38
C ARG A 94 -15.66 -20.08 2.75
N GLU A 95 -15.14 -19.21 1.88
CA GLU A 95 -13.97 -18.38 2.19
C GLU A 95 -14.21 -17.54 3.47
N THR A 96 -15.37 -16.88 3.57
CA THR A 96 -15.72 -16.09 4.77
C THR A 96 -15.77 -16.97 6.03
N ALA A 97 -16.34 -18.17 5.93
CA ALA A 97 -16.40 -19.11 7.05
C ALA A 97 -14.99 -19.57 7.45
N MET A 98 -14.12 -19.90 6.48
CA MET A 98 -12.74 -20.32 6.74
C MET A 98 -11.92 -19.19 7.38
N CYS A 99 -11.99 -17.97 6.85
CA CYS A 99 -11.29 -16.83 7.45
C CYS A 99 -11.72 -16.60 8.90
N ARG A 100 -13.03 -16.67 9.19
CA ARG A 100 -13.55 -16.53 10.57
C ARG A 100 -13.04 -17.63 11.49
N LEU A 101 -12.98 -18.88 11.01
CA LEU A 101 -12.44 -19.98 11.80
C LEU A 101 -10.94 -19.84 12.05
N GLN A 102 -10.18 -19.41 11.05
CA GLN A 102 -8.73 -19.23 11.17
C GLN A 102 -8.34 -18.17 12.20
N VAL A 103 -9.11 -17.08 12.30
CA VAL A 103 -8.85 -16.01 13.28
C VAL A 103 -9.57 -16.19 14.61
N ASP A 104 -10.06 -17.41 14.90
CA ASP A 104 -10.86 -17.74 16.08
C ASP A 104 -12.08 -16.81 16.28
N HIS A 105 -12.71 -16.37 15.20
CA HIS A 105 -13.85 -15.46 15.25
C HIS A 105 -15.19 -16.21 15.26
N THR A 106 -15.35 -17.09 16.25
CA THR A 106 -16.60 -17.81 16.50
C THR A 106 -17.33 -17.25 17.71
N TRP A 107 -18.61 -17.61 17.86
CA TRP A 107 -19.37 -17.23 19.06
C TRP A 107 -18.71 -17.74 20.33
N LEU A 108 -18.27 -19.01 20.34
CA LEU A 108 -17.66 -19.61 21.53
C LEU A 108 -16.38 -18.86 21.95
N THR A 109 -15.50 -18.53 21.01
CA THR A 109 -14.19 -17.95 21.29
C THR A 109 -14.21 -16.43 21.46
N GLN A 110 -15.20 -15.70 20.92
CA GLN A 110 -15.23 -14.23 20.92
C GLN A 110 -16.42 -13.62 21.69
N SER A 111 -17.45 -14.39 22.06
CA SER A 111 -18.65 -13.84 22.73
C SER A 111 -18.35 -13.13 24.04
N TYR A 112 -17.32 -13.56 24.77
CA TYR A 112 -16.90 -12.95 26.03
C TYR A 112 -16.60 -11.45 25.89
N PHE A 113 -16.04 -11.02 24.76
CA PHE A 113 -15.77 -9.61 24.48
C PHE A 113 -17.06 -8.77 24.41
N PHE A 114 -18.12 -9.31 23.79
CA PHE A 114 -19.40 -8.62 23.66
C PHE A 114 -20.24 -8.64 24.93
N LYS A 115 -20.06 -9.69 25.74
CA LYS A 115 -20.78 -9.85 27.02
C LYS A 115 -20.04 -9.23 28.21
N ASN A 116 -18.80 -8.77 28.01
CA ASN A 116 -17.91 -8.32 29.06
C ASN A 116 -17.72 -9.39 30.17
N GLU A 117 -17.64 -10.65 29.73
CA GLU A 117 -17.41 -11.84 30.59
C GLU A 117 -15.93 -12.26 30.52
N GLU A 118 -15.50 -13.14 31.42
CA GLU A 118 -14.16 -13.73 31.36
C GLU A 118 -14.01 -14.62 30.12
N GLN A 119 -12.77 -14.69 29.60
CA GLN A 119 -12.48 -15.49 28.43
C GLN A 119 -12.71 -16.98 28.75
N PRO A 120 -13.40 -17.73 27.87
CA PRO A 120 -13.68 -19.13 28.13
C PRO A 120 -12.38 -19.94 28.23
N PHE A 121 -12.28 -20.70 29.32
CA PHE A 121 -11.14 -21.52 29.68
C PHE A 121 -11.53 -23.00 29.73
N CYS A 122 -10.68 -23.86 29.17
CA CYS A 122 -10.85 -25.31 29.24
C CYS A 122 -10.07 -25.88 30.42
N TYR A 123 -10.78 -26.30 31.47
CA TYR A 123 -10.18 -26.90 32.68
C TYR A 123 -9.53 -28.27 32.43
N ALA A 124 -10.00 -29.02 31.42
CA ALA A 124 -9.41 -30.32 31.10
C ALA A 124 -8.03 -30.18 30.41
N CYS A 125 -7.85 -29.13 29.61
CA CYS A 125 -6.63 -28.89 28.83
C CYS A 125 -5.73 -27.79 29.42
N ASP A 126 -6.15 -27.18 30.54
CA ASP A 126 -5.50 -26.06 31.21
C ASP A 126 -5.13 -24.91 30.24
N SER A 127 -6.07 -24.52 29.38
CA SER A 127 -5.82 -23.53 28.32
C SER A 127 -7.08 -22.80 27.86
N LEU A 128 -6.92 -21.62 27.25
CA LEU A 128 -8.02 -20.88 26.63
C LEU A 128 -8.64 -21.63 25.44
N TYR A 129 -9.94 -21.45 25.23
CA TYR A 129 -10.61 -21.99 24.03
C TYR A 129 -10.14 -21.26 22.76
N THR A 130 -9.65 -22.05 21.80
CA THR A 130 -9.34 -21.62 20.42
C THR A 130 -9.96 -22.61 19.45
N VAL A 131 -10.30 -22.17 18.23
CA VAL A 131 -10.93 -23.02 17.20
C VAL A 131 -10.02 -24.19 16.85
N ARG A 132 -8.70 -23.94 16.78
CA ARG A 132 -7.70 -25.00 16.54
C ARG A 132 -7.77 -26.14 17.54
N ARG A 133 -8.09 -25.86 18.81
CA ARG A 133 -8.19 -26.87 19.89
C ARG A 133 -9.53 -27.60 19.94
N ILE A 134 -10.56 -27.07 19.28
CA ILE A 134 -11.87 -27.74 19.21
C ILE A 134 -11.83 -28.87 18.16
N PHE A 135 -11.06 -28.67 17.09
CA PHE A 135 -11.00 -29.59 15.95
C PHE A 135 -9.79 -30.54 15.97
N ASN A 136 -8.92 -30.45 16.97
CA ASN A 136 -7.65 -31.19 17.05
C ASN A 136 -7.48 -31.81 18.44
#